data_AF-A0A7W0V399-F1
#
_entry.id   AF-A0A7W0V399-F1
#
_cell.length_a   1.000
_cell.length_b   1.000
_cell.length_c   1.000
_cell.angle_alpha   90.00
_cell.angle_beta   90.00
_cell.angle_gamma   90.00
#
_symmetry.space_group_name_H-M   'P 1'
#
loop_
_entity.id
_entity.type
_entity.pdbx_description
1 polymer ?
#
loop_
_entity_poly.entity_id
_entity_poly.type
_entity_poly.pdbx_seq_one_letter_code
_entity_poly.pdbx_strand_id
1 'polypeptide(L)' 'MWDVDLLSDDVVKAYHADDPDHPMIFIRGDIADAEPAVPGWRMPVDDLFSEGESL' A
#
# COMPACT_ATOMS: atom_id res chain seq x y z
N MET A 1 -8.86 5.12 0.47
CA MET A 1 -7.77 6.12 0.56
C MET A 1 -6.53 5.38 1.01
N TRP A 2 -5.34 5.74 0.52
CA TRP A 2 -4.10 5.13 0.95
C TRP A 2 -3.30 6.11 1.81
N ASP A 3 -2.84 5.64 2.96
CA ASP A 3 -1.77 6.26 3.73
C ASP A 3 -0.48 5.47 3.48
N VAL A 4 0.61 6.15 3.16
CA VAL A 4 1.86 5.52 2.72
C VAL A 4 3.01 6.04 3.59
N ASP A 5 3.69 5.11 4.27
CA ASP A 5 4.86 5.39 5.09
C ASP A 5 6.01 4.46 4.71
N LEU A 6 6.94 4.99 3.90
CA LEU A 6 8.10 4.24 3.41
C LEU A 6 9.15 3.96 4.50
N LEU A 7 9.04 4.56 5.69
CA LEU A 7 9.94 4.34 6.81
C LEU A 7 9.40 3.33 7.83
N SER A 8 8.16 2.88 7.63
CA SER A 8 7.47 1.88 8.46
C SER A 8 7.53 0.50 7.80
N ASP A 9 7.40 -0.55 8.62
CA ASP A 9 7.17 -1.91 8.11
C ASP A 9 5.77 -2.04 7.47
N ASP A 10 4.78 -1.32 8.02
CA ASP A 10 3.44 -1.17 7.45
C ASP A 10 3.45 -0.10 6.34
N VAL A 11 3.88 -0.47 5.14
CA VAL A 11 4.17 0.49 4.06
C VAL A 11 2.91 1.20 3.55
N VAL A 12 1.84 0.46 3.28
CA VAL A 12 0.57 1.00 2.78
C VAL A 12 -0.56 0.60 3.72
N LYS A 13 -1.33 1.58 4.16
CA LYS A 13 -2.61 1.39 4.86
C LYS A 13 -3.74 1.84 3.95
N ALA A 14 -4.51 0.88 3.45
CA ALA A 14 -5.66 1.13 2.61
C ALA A 14 -6.94 1.19 3.46
N TYR A 15 -7.54 2.37 3.49
CA TYR A 15 -8.78 2.65 4.21
C TYR A 15 -9.98 2.60 3.28
N HIS A 16 -10.96 1.78 3.66
CA HIS A 16 -12.27 1.73 3.02
C HIS A 16 -13.27 2.61 3.77
N ALA A 17 -14.23 3.17 3.05
CA ALA A 17 -15.19 4.11 3.65
C ALA A 17 -16.19 3.42 4.59
N ASP A 18 -16.44 2.12 4.38
CA ASP A 18 -17.32 1.29 5.19
C ASP A 18 -16.61 0.68 6.42
N ASP A 19 -15.28 0.64 6.44
CA ASP A 19 -14.48 0.20 7.59
C ASP A 19 -13.20 1.04 7.79
N PRO A 20 -13.34 2.30 8.22
CA PRO A 20 -12.20 3.23 8.30
C PRO A 20 -11.24 2.96 9.48
N ASP A 21 -11.63 2.16 10.46
CA ASP A 21 -10.79 1.89 11.65
C ASP A 21 -9.93 0.61 11.50
N HIS A 22 -10.21 -0.21 10.47
CA HIS A 22 -9.48 -1.45 10.20
C HIS A 22 -8.88 -1.41 8.79
N PRO A 23 -7.77 -0.67 8.58
CA PRO A 23 -7.14 -0.61 7.28
C PRO A 23 -6.60 -1.98 6.86
N MET A 24 -6.63 -2.24 5.56
CA MET A 24 -5.83 -3.30 4.98
C MET A 24 -4.38 -2.84 4.90
N ILE A 25 -3.45 -3.65 5.41
CA ILE A 25 -2.02 -3.33 5.46
C ILE A 25 -1.32 -4.12 4.36
N PHE A 26 -0.50 -3.44 3.56
CA PHE A 26 0.41 -4.05 2.60
C PHE A 26 1.84 -3.67 2.93
N ILE A 27 2.74 -4.66 2.90
CA ILE A 27 4.16 -4.53 3.20
C ILE A 27 5.00 -4.74 1.93
N ARG A 28 6.31 -4.48 2.00
CA ARG A 28 7.23 -4.83 0.90
C ARG A 28 7.08 -6.30 0.48
N GLY A 29 7.13 -6.58 -0.82
CA GLY A 29 6.83 -7.89 -1.39
C GLY A 29 5.35 -8.18 -1.69
N ASP A 30 4.41 -7.40 -1.13
CA ASP A 30 2.98 -7.56 -1.45
C ASP A 30 2.61 -6.92 -2.80
N ILE A 31 1.41 -7.25 -3.27
CA ILE A 31 0.71 -6.53 -4.34
C ILE A 31 -0.48 -5.83 -3.71
N ALA A 32 -0.41 -4.50 -3.64
CA ALA A 32 -1.48 -3.66 -3.11
C ALA A 32 -2.55 -3.37 -4.18
N ASP A 33 -3.80 -3.19 -3.76
CA ASP A 33 -4.93 -2.83 -4.62
C ASP A 33 -5.67 -1.58 -4.14
N ALA A 34 -6.38 -0.95 -5.07
CA ALA A 34 -7.20 0.24 -4.80
C ALA A 34 -8.69 -0.07 -4.93
N GLU A 35 -9.10 -1.32 -4.69
CA GLU A 35 -10.52 -1.68 -4.70
C GLU A 35 -11.25 -0.97 -3.55
N PRO A 36 -12.56 -0.67 -3.69
CA PRO A 36 -13.33 -0.63 -4.93
C PRO A 36 -13.16 0.69 -5.71
N ALA A 37 -12.28 1.60 -5.25
CA ALA A 37 -12.15 2.94 -5.80
C ALA A 37 -11.60 2.96 -7.23
N VAL A 38 -10.71 2.02 -7.57
CA VAL A 38 -10.17 1.81 -8.92
C VAL A 38 -10.20 0.32 -9.26
N PRO A 39 -11.31 -0.18 -9.84
CA PRO A 39 -11.47 -1.61 -10.12
C PRO A 39 -10.38 -2.18 -11.02
N GLY A 40 -9.80 -3.29 -10.58
CA GLY A 40 -8.75 -4.04 -11.29
C GLY A 40 -7.34 -3.43 -11.21
N TRP A 41 -7.19 -2.25 -10.61
CA TRP A 41 -5.87 -1.65 -10.44
C TRP A 41 -5.10 -2.32 -9.30
N ARG A 42 -3.83 -2.62 -9.55
CA ARG A 42 -2.91 -3.26 -8.61
C ARG A 42 -1.49 -2.76 -8.85
N MET A 43 -0.66 -2.74 -7.82
CA MET A 43 0.77 -2.48 -7.94
C MET A 43 1.58 -3.28 -6.92
N PRO A 44 2.78 -3.78 -7.27
CA PRO A 44 3.75 -4.25 -6.28
C PRO A 44 4.10 -3.13 -5.30
N VAL A 45 4.15 -3.43 -4.00
CA VAL A 45 4.53 -2.44 -2.98
C VAL A 45 6.02 -2.05 -3.13
N ASP A 46 6.84 -2.97 -3.62
CA ASP A 46 8.28 -2.71 -3.86
C ASP A 46 8.52 -1.58 -4.87
N ASP A 47 7.58 -1.34 -5.80
CA ASP A 47 7.67 -0.27 -6.80
C ASP A 47 7.59 1.14 -6.16
N LEU A 48 7.16 1.26 -4.89
CA LEU A 48 7.17 2.53 -4.15
C LEU A 48 8.58 2.99 -3.74
N PHE A 49 9.57 2.09 -3.79
CA PHE A 49 10.92 2.35 -3.35
C PHE A 49 11.83 2.53 -4.56
N SER A 50 12.62 3.61 -4.58
CA SER A 50 13.63 3.78 -5.63
C SER A 50 14.74 2.74 -5.50
N GLU A 51 15.20 2.16 -6.61
CA GLU A 51 16.26 1.13 -6.64
C GLU A 51 17.66 1.61 -6.15
N GLY A 52 17.78 2.84 -5.66
CA GLY A 52 19.03 3.50 -5.30
C GLY A 52 19.46 3.41 -3.83
N GLU A 53 18.67 2.80 -2.95
CA GLU A 53 19.07 2.54 -1.55
C GLU A 53 19.48 1.08 -1.35
N SER A 54 20.37 0.58 -2.21
CA SER A 54 21.30 -0.46 -1.78
C SER A 54 22.47 0.24 -1.11
N LEU A 55 22.65 -0.03 0.18
CA LEU A 55 23.84 0.33 0.95
C LEU A 55 25.14 -0.06 0.23
#